data_AF-A0A815NJ46-F1
#
_entry.id   AF-A0A815NJ46-F1
#
_cell.length_a   1.000
_cell.length_b   1.000
_cell.length_c   1.000
_cell.angle_alpha   90.00
_cell.angle_beta   90.00
_cell.angle_gamma   90.00
#
_symmetry.space_group_name_H-M   'P 1'
#
loop_
_entity.id
_entity.type
_entity.pdbx_description
1 polymer ?
#
loop_
_entity_poly.entity_id
_entity_poly.type
_entity_poly.pdbx_seq_one_letter_code
_entity_poly.pdbx_strand_id
1 'polypeptide(L)'
;MGVVSQEPILFGTSIYENIRFGKENATIAEINEAARQATAHDFIMQLPNKYDTIVGERGVQLSGGEKQRIALARALVKQPALLLLDEATSALDNTNENIVQEALDQACKGRTTIVIAHRLSAVQNAHQIYVLDNGCVIEQGTHEALMSQEGSRYCEMMRAQQNENTENDIDGKTNTAPIEDYDQKQISEHSLRPSYSEFDDENKYTAFALSGSKLTERMCIKAFAHYLRQEMAFFDRPENSSGAICHRLSSDALAVQQMVGSYLGIVCESVATFGVGIVIAFLFSWQLALILLFYIIILFFVAFMQIRWKAQLNKRLDCVLGLASSFSVEIIYNMRTVKQLASETEFLRQFSDLVLEEFKIHRNDLVISPLLQSLYWGTRPLIELVIFWQAFILVERKELNMNNLNKVFAYYIFALESVRCITTLTRQMSDSLSAAQSFFNLFDRTSAIDNSSIDGQQLSDFQGAVEFSEVKFAYPSRPTSCILNKFQLIIKSGQRVALVGASGCGKSTVIQLLERFYDPIQGRIGYETRVGMKGSHLSGGEKQRIAIARALLHRPKVLLLDEATSAMDSYNEQIVQKALERAQTDDPTRTSLIIAH
;
A
#
# COMPACT_ATOMS: atom_id res chain seq x y z
N MET A 1 -18.24 -19.24 -20.29
CA MET A 1 -16.78 -19.22 -20.53
C MET A 1 -16.08 -19.06 -19.20
N GLY A 2 -15.00 -19.79 -18.96
CA GLY A 2 -14.12 -19.63 -17.81
C GLY A 2 -12.74 -19.18 -18.30
N VAL A 3 -12.07 -18.31 -17.54
CA VAL A 3 -10.76 -17.77 -17.90
C VAL A 3 -9.83 -17.90 -16.70
N VAL A 4 -8.62 -18.37 -16.93
CA VAL A 4 -7.52 -18.38 -15.96
C VAL A 4 -6.37 -17.60 -16.58
N SER A 5 -6.01 -16.48 -15.96
CA SER A 5 -4.92 -15.60 -16.42
C SER A 5 -3.57 -16.02 -15.83
N GLN A 6 -2.50 -15.56 -16.49
CA GLN A 6 -1.10 -15.80 -16.12
C GLN A 6 -0.84 -15.48 -14.64
N GLU A 7 -1.24 -14.28 -14.21
CA GLU A 7 -1.22 -13.85 -12.81
C GLU A 7 -2.63 -13.85 -12.20
N PRO A 8 -2.98 -14.85 -11.38
CA PRO A 8 -4.30 -14.95 -10.78
C PRO A 8 -4.49 -13.91 -9.66
N ILE A 9 -5.44 -13.00 -9.87
CA ILE A 9 -5.83 -11.99 -8.87
C ILE A 9 -6.92 -12.55 -7.94
N LEU A 10 -6.70 -12.42 -6.64
CA LEU A 10 -7.67 -12.68 -5.58
C LEU A 10 -8.08 -11.36 -4.90
N PHE A 11 -9.35 -11.25 -4.56
CA PHE A 11 -9.87 -10.12 -3.79
C PHE A 11 -9.63 -10.34 -2.29
N GLY A 12 -9.55 -9.26 -1.51
CA GLY A 12 -9.29 -9.19 -0.07
C GLY A 12 -10.43 -9.70 0.81
N THR A 13 -11.09 -10.78 0.38
CA THR A 13 -12.18 -11.47 1.07
C THR A 13 -11.76 -12.90 1.44
N SER A 14 -12.69 -13.75 1.84
CA SER A 14 -12.39 -15.16 2.14
C SER A 14 -12.15 -15.97 0.86
N ILE A 15 -11.54 -17.15 0.99
CA ILE A 15 -11.41 -18.12 -0.11
C ILE A 15 -12.79 -18.51 -0.65
N TYR A 16 -13.77 -18.69 0.23
CA TYR A 16 -15.16 -18.95 -0.12
C TYR A 16 -15.71 -17.89 -1.09
N GLU A 17 -15.63 -16.61 -0.72
CA GLU A 17 -16.12 -15.49 -1.53
C GLU A 17 -15.38 -15.39 -2.86
N ASN A 18 -14.06 -15.60 -2.84
CA ASN A 18 -13.26 -15.60 -4.06
C ASN A 18 -13.72 -16.65 -5.07
N ILE A 19 -14.07 -17.86 -4.63
CA ILE A 19 -14.65 -18.88 -5.52
C ILE A 19 -16.08 -18.50 -5.91
N ARG A 20 -16.89 -18.00 -4.96
CA ARG A 20 -18.28 -17.57 -5.21
C ARG A 20 -18.39 -16.47 -6.26
N PHE A 21 -17.39 -15.59 -6.41
CA PHE A 21 -17.39 -14.59 -7.48
C PHE A 21 -17.45 -15.19 -8.88
N GLY A 22 -17.14 -16.47 -9.05
CA GLY A 22 -17.41 -17.19 -10.30
C GLY A 22 -18.91 -17.40 -10.54
N LYS A 23 -19.73 -17.65 -9.53
CA LYS A 23 -21.17 -17.90 -9.66
C LYS A 23 -21.90 -17.40 -8.41
N GLU A 24 -22.67 -16.31 -8.56
CA GLU A 24 -23.33 -15.59 -7.47
C GLU A 24 -24.15 -16.51 -6.55
N ASN A 25 -24.93 -17.42 -7.14
CA ASN A 25 -25.78 -18.38 -6.43
C ASN A 25 -25.13 -19.76 -6.23
N ALA A 26 -23.80 -19.83 -6.17
CA ALA A 26 -23.12 -21.10 -5.95
C ALA A 26 -23.44 -21.66 -4.56
N THR A 27 -23.81 -22.95 -4.50
CA THR A 27 -23.97 -23.61 -3.20
C THR A 27 -22.61 -23.99 -2.61
N ILE A 28 -22.54 -24.16 -1.28
CA ILE A 28 -21.33 -24.62 -0.61
C ILE A 28 -20.83 -25.96 -1.20
N ALA A 29 -21.76 -26.84 -1.60
CA ALA A 29 -21.43 -28.11 -2.24
C ALA A 29 -20.74 -27.89 -3.60
N GLU A 30 -21.24 -26.97 -4.42
CA GLU A 30 -20.64 -26.61 -5.72
C GLU A 30 -19.25 -25.97 -5.54
N ILE A 31 -19.07 -25.12 -4.53
CA ILE A 31 -17.78 -24.50 -4.22
C ILE A 31 -16.76 -25.57 -3.78
N ASN A 32 -17.17 -26.49 -2.91
CA ASN A 32 -16.31 -27.59 -2.47
C ASN A 32 -15.94 -28.51 -3.63
N GLU A 33 -16.88 -28.80 -4.51
CA GLU A 33 -16.64 -29.64 -5.68
C GLU A 33 -15.70 -28.96 -6.69
N ALA A 34 -15.91 -27.67 -6.98
CA ALA A 34 -15.01 -26.90 -7.83
C ALA A 34 -13.58 -26.81 -7.24
N ALA A 35 -13.48 -26.66 -5.92
CA ALA A 35 -12.19 -26.66 -5.23
C ALA A 35 -11.50 -28.04 -5.26
N ARG A 36 -12.25 -29.16 -5.23
CA ARG A 36 -11.67 -30.51 -5.41
C ARG A 36 -11.18 -30.72 -6.84
N GLN A 37 -11.97 -30.30 -7.84
CA GLN A 37 -11.58 -30.40 -9.25
C GLN A 37 -10.32 -29.57 -9.57
N ALA A 38 -10.11 -28.47 -8.84
CA ALA A 38 -8.89 -27.66 -8.95
C ALA A 38 -7.75 -28.10 -8.02
N THR A 39 -7.87 -29.25 -7.35
CA THR A 39 -6.88 -29.76 -6.36
C THR A 39 -6.55 -28.72 -5.28
N ALA A 40 -7.53 -27.88 -4.93
CA ALA A 40 -7.40 -26.81 -3.95
C ALA A 40 -7.93 -27.20 -2.57
N HIS A 41 -8.87 -28.15 -2.51
CA HIS A 41 -9.58 -28.51 -1.29
C HIS A 41 -8.66 -28.90 -0.12
N ASP A 42 -7.63 -29.72 -0.40
CA ASP A 42 -6.80 -30.31 0.65
C ASP A 42 -5.95 -29.27 1.36
N PHE A 43 -5.34 -28.33 0.62
CA PHE A 43 -4.55 -27.26 1.24
C PHE A 43 -5.46 -26.24 1.93
N ILE A 44 -6.65 -25.94 1.37
CA ILE A 44 -7.62 -25.07 2.02
C ILE A 44 -8.01 -25.65 3.39
N MET A 45 -8.21 -26.97 3.49
CA MET A 45 -8.54 -27.62 4.75
C MET A 45 -7.42 -27.62 5.80
N GLN A 46 -6.17 -27.42 5.37
CA GLN A 46 -5.02 -27.27 6.28
C GLN A 46 -4.90 -25.86 6.86
N LEU A 47 -5.58 -24.87 6.28
CA LEU A 47 -5.59 -23.49 6.79
C LEU A 47 -6.43 -23.39 8.09
N PRO A 48 -6.07 -22.49 9.03
CA PRO A 48 -6.73 -22.37 10.33
C PRO A 48 -8.25 -22.18 10.25
N ASN A 49 -8.69 -21.34 9.31
CA ASN A 49 -10.11 -20.99 9.11
C ASN A 49 -10.71 -21.65 7.86
N LYS A 50 -10.02 -22.63 7.24
CA LYS A 50 -10.50 -23.34 6.05
C LYS A 50 -10.93 -22.37 4.93
N TYR A 51 -12.16 -22.52 4.43
CA TYR A 51 -12.74 -21.65 3.39
C TYR A 51 -12.99 -20.20 3.85
N ASP A 52 -13.10 -19.96 5.15
CA ASP A 52 -13.28 -18.62 5.74
C ASP A 52 -11.96 -17.87 5.94
N THR A 53 -10.83 -18.46 5.52
CA THR A 53 -9.52 -17.81 5.57
C THR A 53 -9.51 -16.58 4.64
N ILE A 54 -9.15 -15.42 5.19
CA ILE A 54 -9.00 -14.17 4.44
C ILE A 54 -7.66 -14.18 3.71
N VAL A 55 -7.67 -14.02 2.39
CA VAL A 55 -6.43 -14.13 1.57
C VAL A 55 -5.61 -12.83 1.52
N GLY A 56 -6.21 -11.71 1.94
CA GLY A 56 -5.62 -10.38 1.88
C GLY A 56 -5.62 -9.79 0.47
N GLU A 57 -5.25 -8.51 0.35
CA GLU A 57 -5.20 -7.81 -0.94
C GLU A 57 -4.29 -8.57 -1.93
N ARG A 58 -4.81 -8.88 -3.13
CA ARG A 58 -4.12 -9.70 -4.16
C ARG A 58 -3.64 -11.08 -3.69
N GLY A 59 -4.20 -11.59 -2.61
CA GLY A 59 -3.83 -12.89 -2.06
C GLY A 59 -2.38 -12.98 -1.57
N VAL A 60 -1.74 -11.88 -1.14
CA VAL A 60 -0.32 -11.86 -0.71
C VAL A 60 0.03 -12.94 0.34
N GLN A 61 -0.97 -13.50 1.02
CA GLN A 61 -0.80 -14.58 1.99
C GLN A 61 -0.63 -16.00 1.39
N LEU A 62 -0.83 -16.18 0.08
CA LEU A 62 -0.78 -17.46 -0.61
C LEU A 62 0.37 -17.54 -1.63
N SER A 63 0.89 -18.75 -1.85
CA SER A 63 1.84 -19.04 -2.92
C SER A 63 1.21 -18.90 -4.31
N GLY A 64 2.02 -18.69 -5.36
CA GLY A 64 1.55 -18.59 -6.75
C GLY A 64 0.65 -19.77 -7.16
N GLY A 65 1.09 -21.00 -6.85
CA GLY A 65 0.32 -22.22 -7.13
C GLY A 65 -0.99 -22.35 -6.37
N GLU A 66 -1.08 -21.86 -5.13
CA GLU A 66 -2.34 -21.81 -4.39
C GLU A 66 -3.30 -20.79 -4.99
N LYS A 67 -2.80 -19.60 -5.36
CA LYS A 67 -3.61 -18.58 -6.04
C LYS A 67 -4.18 -19.09 -7.36
N GLN A 68 -3.35 -19.79 -8.13
CA GLN A 68 -3.75 -20.35 -9.43
C GLN A 68 -4.84 -21.41 -9.28
N ARG A 69 -4.71 -22.31 -8.31
CA ARG A 69 -5.74 -23.32 -8.01
C ARG A 69 -7.05 -22.70 -7.53
N ILE A 70 -7.02 -21.63 -6.73
CA ILE A 70 -8.25 -20.92 -6.34
C ILE A 70 -8.88 -20.19 -7.54
N ALA A 71 -8.08 -19.58 -8.42
CA ALA A 71 -8.58 -18.98 -9.66
C ALA A 71 -9.19 -20.04 -10.60
N LEU A 72 -8.59 -21.22 -10.69
CA LEU A 72 -9.14 -22.35 -11.44
C LEU A 72 -10.47 -22.82 -10.84
N ALA A 73 -10.55 -23.00 -9.52
CA ALA A 73 -11.81 -23.33 -8.84
C ALA A 73 -12.90 -22.28 -9.12
N ARG A 74 -12.53 -21.00 -9.10
CA ARG A 74 -13.42 -19.87 -9.45
C ARG A 74 -13.89 -19.91 -10.90
N ALA A 75 -13.05 -20.35 -11.84
CA ALA A 75 -13.47 -20.57 -13.23
C ALA A 75 -14.39 -21.79 -13.36
N LEU A 76 -14.11 -22.87 -12.61
CA LEU A 76 -14.82 -24.15 -12.68
C LEU A 76 -16.21 -24.13 -12.04
N VAL A 77 -16.44 -23.30 -11.01
CA VAL A 77 -17.76 -23.19 -10.36
C VAL A 77 -18.87 -22.75 -11.33
N LYS A 78 -18.50 -22.06 -12.43
CA LYS A 78 -19.42 -21.69 -13.53
C LYS A 78 -19.84 -22.87 -14.41
N GLN A 79 -19.16 -24.01 -14.31
CA GLN A 79 -19.27 -25.13 -15.23
C GLN A 79 -19.16 -24.69 -16.70
N PRO A 80 -18.04 -24.05 -17.11
CA PRO A 80 -17.94 -23.44 -18.43
C PRO A 80 -17.83 -24.50 -19.54
N ALA A 81 -18.55 -24.28 -20.65
CA ALA A 81 -18.38 -25.08 -21.87
C ALA A 81 -17.08 -24.77 -22.62
N LEU A 82 -16.60 -23.52 -22.50
CA LEU A 82 -15.33 -23.02 -23.06
C LEU A 82 -14.42 -22.54 -21.92
N LEU A 83 -13.24 -23.13 -21.80
CA LEU A 83 -12.20 -22.78 -20.83
C LEU A 83 -11.01 -22.14 -21.56
N LEU A 84 -10.59 -20.96 -21.12
CA LEU A 84 -9.40 -20.26 -21.63
C LEU A 84 -8.32 -20.29 -20.54
N LEU A 85 -7.17 -20.87 -20.86
CA LEU A 85 -6.00 -20.94 -20.00
C LEU A 85 -4.90 -20.09 -20.63
N ASP A 86 -4.64 -18.93 -20.05
CA ASP A 86 -3.67 -17.96 -20.54
C ASP A 86 -2.41 -18.03 -19.68
N GLU A 87 -1.40 -18.75 -20.16
CA GLU A 87 -0.13 -18.99 -19.45
C GLU A 87 -0.28 -19.45 -18.00
N ALA A 88 -1.24 -20.34 -17.75
CA ALA A 88 -1.62 -20.76 -16.41
C ALA A 88 -0.55 -21.57 -15.63
N THR A 89 0.66 -21.73 -16.19
CA THR A 89 1.76 -22.49 -15.58
C THR A 89 3.11 -21.75 -15.57
N SER A 90 3.19 -20.54 -16.14
CA SER A 90 4.48 -19.85 -16.30
C SER A 90 5.08 -19.34 -14.98
N ALA A 91 4.24 -18.89 -14.05
CA ALA A 91 4.65 -18.28 -12.77
C ALA A 91 4.75 -19.29 -11.60
N LEU A 92 4.95 -20.58 -11.87
CA LEU A 92 4.94 -21.66 -10.87
C LEU A 92 6.31 -22.32 -10.68
N ASP A 93 6.65 -22.58 -9.41
CA ASP A 93 7.79 -23.43 -9.05
C ASP A 93 7.55 -24.90 -9.42
N ASN A 94 8.61 -25.59 -9.85
CA ASN A 94 8.58 -26.96 -10.39
C ASN A 94 7.86 -28.00 -9.50
N THR A 95 7.88 -27.84 -8.16
CA THR A 95 7.15 -28.76 -7.25
C THR A 95 5.64 -28.56 -7.27
N ASN A 96 5.18 -27.32 -7.43
CA ASN A 96 3.76 -26.98 -7.49
C ASN A 96 3.21 -27.16 -8.91
N GLU A 97 4.07 -27.04 -9.92
CA GLU A 97 3.69 -27.16 -11.32
C GLU A 97 2.99 -28.48 -11.63
N ASN A 98 3.50 -29.62 -11.17
CA ASN A 98 2.86 -30.92 -11.40
C ASN A 98 1.43 -30.99 -10.82
N ILE A 99 1.22 -30.40 -9.64
CA ILE A 99 -0.08 -30.38 -8.97
C ILE A 99 -1.06 -29.46 -9.72
N VAL A 100 -0.58 -28.30 -10.19
CA VAL A 100 -1.39 -27.38 -10.98
C VAL A 100 -1.69 -27.95 -12.35
N GLN A 101 -0.72 -28.61 -13.00
CA GLN A 101 -0.91 -29.28 -14.29
C GLN A 101 -1.95 -30.40 -14.17
N GLU A 102 -1.89 -31.23 -13.13
CA GLU A 102 -2.93 -32.24 -12.87
C GLU A 102 -4.31 -31.59 -12.69
N ALA A 103 -4.39 -30.49 -11.95
CA ALA A 103 -5.64 -29.74 -11.79
C ALA A 103 -6.16 -29.18 -13.13
N LEU A 104 -5.28 -28.66 -13.99
CA LEU A 104 -5.62 -28.17 -15.33
C LEU A 104 -6.10 -29.30 -16.23
N ASP A 105 -5.42 -30.46 -16.24
CA ASP A 105 -5.81 -31.62 -17.04
C ASP A 105 -7.18 -32.15 -16.63
N GLN A 106 -7.48 -32.19 -15.32
CA GLN A 106 -8.81 -32.53 -14.81
C GLN A 106 -9.86 -31.48 -15.20
N ALA A 107 -9.50 -30.20 -15.16
CA ALA A 107 -10.36 -29.10 -15.59
C ALA A 107 -10.68 -29.14 -17.09
N CYS A 108 -9.75 -29.61 -17.94
CA CYS A 108 -9.93 -29.70 -19.38
C CYS A 108 -10.92 -30.80 -19.81
N LYS A 109 -11.09 -31.87 -19.02
CA LYS A 109 -11.93 -33.02 -19.38
C LYS A 109 -13.38 -32.61 -19.62
N GLY A 110 -13.90 -32.96 -20.81
CA GLY A 110 -15.29 -32.70 -21.19
C GLY A 110 -15.60 -31.25 -21.57
N ARG A 111 -14.58 -30.40 -21.78
CA ARG A 111 -14.74 -28.97 -22.10
C ARG A 111 -13.90 -28.59 -23.32
N THR A 112 -14.39 -27.66 -24.13
CA THR A 112 -13.55 -27.03 -25.16
C THR A 112 -12.54 -26.14 -24.44
N THR A 113 -11.25 -26.41 -24.60
CA THR A 113 -10.20 -25.67 -23.89
C THR A 113 -9.21 -25.08 -24.88
N ILE A 114 -8.93 -23.79 -24.72
CA ILE A 114 -7.86 -23.09 -25.43
C ILE A 114 -6.76 -22.83 -24.42
N VAL A 115 -5.56 -23.32 -24.70
CA VAL A 115 -4.38 -23.15 -23.85
C VAL A 115 -3.35 -22.31 -24.61
N ILE A 116 -2.98 -21.19 -24.02
CA ILE A 116 -1.81 -20.40 -24.40
C ILE A 116 -0.73 -20.80 -23.40
N ALA A 117 0.38 -21.34 -23.88
CA ALA A 117 1.45 -21.82 -23.02
C ALA A 117 2.79 -21.23 -23.45
N HIS A 118 3.52 -20.71 -22.47
CA HIS A 118 4.94 -20.42 -22.61
C HIS A 118 5.78 -21.70 -22.48
N ARG A 119 5.40 -22.61 -21.58
CA ARG A 119 6.04 -23.92 -21.40
C ARG A 119 5.41 -24.95 -22.35
N LEU A 120 6.16 -25.41 -23.35
CA LEU A 120 5.61 -26.29 -24.39
C LEU A 120 5.27 -27.70 -23.87
N SER A 121 5.79 -28.09 -22.71
CA SER A 121 5.40 -29.32 -22.00
C SER A 121 3.89 -29.37 -21.71
N ALA A 122 3.27 -28.23 -21.41
CA ALA A 122 1.85 -28.14 -21.08
C ALA A 122 0.91 -28.35 -22.27
N VAL A 123 1.42 -28.25 -23.51
CA VAL A 123 0.62 -28.39 -24.75
C VAL A 123 0.87 -29.70 -25.50
N GLN A 124 1.76 -30.58 -25.02
CA GLN A 124 2.06 -31.86 -25.67
C GLN A 124 0.82 -32.75 -25.81
N ASN A 125 -0.06 -32.73 -24.81
CA ASN A 125 -1.29 -33.51 -24.78
C ASN A 125 -2.47 -32.83 -25.51
N ALA A 126 -2.23 -31.71 -26.20
CA ALA A 126 -3.28 -31.02 -26.94
C ALA A 126 -3.72 -31.81 -28.17
N HIS A 127 -5.03 -31.87 -28.39
CA HIS A 127 -5.61 -32.50 -29.58
C HIS A 127 -5.19 -31.80 -30.88
N GLN A 128 -4.97 -30.49 -30.82
CA GLN A 128 -4.50 -29.68 -31.94
C GLN A 128 -3.68 -28.51 -31.41
N ILE A 129 -2.53 -28.28 -32.04
CA ILE A 129 -1.61 -27.19 -31.74
C ILE A 129 -1.64 -26.22 -32.92
N TYR A 130 -1.68 -24.93 -32.62
CA TYR A 130 -1.60 -23.84 -33.60
C TYR A 130 -0.38 -22.99 -33.27
N VAL A 131 0.50 -22.80 -34.25
CA VAL A 131 1.68 -21.95 -34.11
C VAL A 131 1.40 -20.61 -34.77
N LEU A 132 1.61 -19.55 -34.00
CA LEU A 132 1.43 -18.17 -34.44
C LEU A 132 2.79 -17.53 -34.72
N ASP A 133 2.91 -16.84 -35.84
CA ASP A 133 4.04 -15.96 -36.15
C ASP A 133 3.53 -14.69 -36.83
N ASN A 134 3.98 -13.52 -36.36
CA ASN A 134 3.54 -12.19 -36.82
C ASN A 134 2.01 -12.02 -36.93
N GLY A 135 1.26 -12.62 -36.00
CA GLY A 135 -0.21 -12.55 -35.97
C GLY A 135 -0.93 -13.49 -36.93
N CYS A 136 -0.21 -14.34 -37.67
CA CYS A 136 -0.76 -15.34 -38.58
C CYS A 136 -0.52 -16.76 -38.04
N VAL A 137 -1.46 -17.68 -38.27
CA VAL A 137 -1.25 -19.11 -38.00
C VAL A 137 -0.36 -19.68 -39.11
N ILE A 138 0.84 -20.11 -38.77
CA ILE A 138 1.82 -20.67 -39.73
C ILE A 138 1.83 -22.19 -39.75
N GLU A 139 1.52 -22.84 -38.62
CA GLU A 139 1.49 -24.30 -38.52
C GLU A 139 0.29 -24.76 -37.69
N GLN A 140 -0.22 -25.94 -38.02
CA GLN A 140 -1.33 -26.56 -37.33
C GLN A 140 -1.20 -28.08 -37.40
N GLY A 141 -1.31 -28.76 -36.26
CA GLY A 141 -1.27 -30.22 -36.22
C GLY A 141 -1.24 -30.80 -34.80
N THR A 142 -1.13 -32.12 -34.70
CA THR A 142 -0.85 -32.79 -33.43
C THR A 142 0.64 -32.64 -33.07
N HIS A 143 0.98 -32.86 -31.80
CA HIS A 143 2.38 -32.86 -31.35
C HIS A 143 3.27 -33.75 -32.22
N GLU A 144 2.86 -35.00 -32.45
CA GLU A 144 3.62 -35.95 -33.28
C GLU A 144 3.78 -35.49 -34.73
N ALA A 145 2.72 -34.94 -35.33
CA ALA A 145 2.75 -34.44 -36.71
C ALA A 145 3.72 -33.27 -36.87
N LEU A 146 3.63 -32.27 -35.99
CA LEU A 146 4.50 -31.10 -36.02
C LEU A 146 5.96 -31.45 -35.70
N MET A 147 6.21 -32.41 -34.81
CA MET A 147 7.57 -32.89 -34.52
C MET A 147 8.20 -33.65 -35.70
N SER A 148 7.39 -34.35 -36.51
CA SER A 148 7.84 -35.11 -37.67
C SER A 148 8.10 -34.26 -38.93
N GLN A 149 7.58 -33.03 -38.96
CA GLN A 149 7.70 -32.14 -40.10
C GLN A 149 9.08 -31.46 -40.11
N GLU A 150 9.85 -31.66 -41.20
CA GLU A 150 11.14 -31.00 -41.38
C GLU A 150 10.97 -29.48 -41.46
N GLY A 151 11.72 -28.75 -40.62
CA GLY A 151 11.67 -27.29 -40.55
C GLY A 151 10.44 -26.70 -39.83
N SER A 152 9.67 -27.52 -39.09
CA SER A 152 8.57 -26.99 -38.28
C SER A 152 9.08 -26.04 -37.20
N ARG A 153 8.51 -24.84 -37.15
CA ARG A 153 8.73 -23.82 -36.13
C ARG A 153 8.37 -24.34 -34.74
N TYR A 154 7.32 -25.14 -34.61
CA TYR A 154 7.01 -25.84 -33.36
C TYR A 154 8.13 -26.77 -32.92
N CYS A 155 8.66 -27.58 -33.85
CA CYS A 155 9.77 -28.50 -33.58
C CYS A 155 11.05 -27.73 -33.18
N GLU A 156 11.34 -26.59 -33.83
CA GLU A 156 12.42 -25.68 -33.44
C GLU A 156 12.24 -25.12 -32.02
N MET A 157 11.03 -24.64 -31.67
CA MET A 157 10.75 -24.10 -30.33
C MET A 157 10.83 -25.19 -29.25
N MET A 158 10.32 -26.39 -29.53
CA MET A 158 10.43 -27.56 -28.65
C MET A 158 11.89 -27.96 -28.42
N ARG A 159 12.68 -28.03 -29.50
CA ARG A 159 14.12 -28.32 -29.40
C ARG A 159 14.88 -27.22 -28.68
N ALA A 160 14.52 -25.95 -28.88
CA ALA A 160 15.11 -24.83 -28.15
C ALA A 160 14.83 -24.94 -26.64
N GLN A 161 13.60 -25.23 -26.22
CA GLN A 161 13.27 -25.44 -24.80
C GLN A 161 13.86 -26.73 -24.21
N GLN A 162 14.03 -27.79 -25.00
CA GLN A 162 14.70 -29.02 -24.57
C GLN A 162 16.23 -28.85 -24.50
N ASN A 163 16.81 -28.07 -25.42
CA ASN A 163 18.20 -27.69 -25.40
C ASN A 163 18.50 -26.65 -24.32
N GLU A 164 17.58 -25.77 -23.91
CA GLU A 164 17.76 -24.94 -22.71
C GLU A 164 17.93 -25.80 -21.44
N ASN A 165 17.35 -27.01 -21.41
CA ASN A 165 17.59 -27.99 -20.34
C ASN A 165 18.92 -28.79 -20.51
N THR A 166 19.61 -28.71 -21.65
CA THR A 166 20.73 -29.60 -21.99
C THR A 166 22.01 -28.91 -22.51
N GLU A 167 21.93 -27.72 -23.09
CA GLU A 167 22.99 -26.87 -23.67
C GLU A 167 23.38 -25.73 -22.71
N ASN A 168 23.66 -26.09 -21.45
CA ASN A 168 24.55 -25.32 -20.57
C ASN A 168 26.04 -25.42 -21.03
N ASP A 169 26.31 -26.02 -22.19
CA ASP A 169 27.65 -26.29 -22.71
C ASP A 169 27.72 -25.98 -24.23
N ILE A 170 28.56 -24.99 -24.57
CA ILE A 170 29.25 -24.78 -25.87
C ILE A 170 28.61 -23.80 -26.89
N ASP A 171 28.78 -22.51 -26.60
CA ASP A 171 29.39 -21.41 -27.40
C ASP A 171 29.23 -21.32 -28.95
N GLY A 172 28.90 -20.11 -29.45
CA GLY A 172 28.95 -19.80 -30.89
C GLY A 172 28.34 -18.47 -31.40
N LYS A 173 29.12 -17.39 -31.37
CA LYS A 173 29.36 -16.33 -32.39
C LYS A 173 28.23 -15.65 -33.26
N THR A 174 28.22 -14.30 -33.14
CA THR A 174 28.07 -13.21 -34.15
C THR A 174 26.81 -13.05 -35.03
N ASN A 175 26.08 -11.93 -34.87
CA ASN A 175 26.25 -10.68 -35.66
C ASN A 175 25.25 -9.59 -35.21
N THR A 176 25.72 -8.37 -35.06
CA THR A 176 24.98 -7.17 -34.60
C THR A 176 24.56 -6.26 -35.76
N ALA A 177 23.34 -5.75 -35.72
CA ALA A 177 22.90 -4.54 -36.43
C ALA A 177 22.38 -3.51 -35.39
N PRO A 178 22.43 -2.19 -35.67
CA PRO A 178 22.22 -1.14 -34.66
C PRO A 178 20.73 -0.88 -34.43
N ILE A 179 20.34 -0.65 -33.16
CA ILE A 179 19.02 -0.19 -32.74
C ILE A 179 19.07 1.34 -32.64
N GLU A 180 18.06 2.00 -33.21
CA GLU A 180 17.82 3.44 -33.19
C GLU A 180 17.31 3.92 -31.81
N ASP A 181 17.79 5.09 -31.40
CA ASP A 181 17.39 5.82 -30.20
C ASP A 181 15.91 6.21 -30.23
N TYR A 182 15.20 6.00 -29.12
CA TYR A 182 13.90 6.62 -28.86
C TYR A 182 14.06 7.88 -28.00
N ASP A 183 13.56 8.98 -28.55
CA ASP A 183 13.49 10.33 -27.99
C ASP A 183 12.87 10.40 -26.57
N GLN A 184 13.60 11.07 -25.66
CA GLN A 184 13.04 11.63 -24.44
C GLN A 184 12.26 12.92 -24.75
N LYS A 185 10.94 12.86 -24.65
CA LYS A 185 10.12 14.07 -24.56
C LYS A 185 10.22 14.68 -23.16
N GLN A 186 10.79 15.88 -23.12
CA GLN A 186 10.80 16.79 -21.99
C GLN A 186 9.39 17.01 -21.42
N ILE A 187 9.21 16.70 -20.15
CA ILE A 187 8.07 17.18 -19.35
C ILE A 187 8.47 18.55 -18.82
N SER A 188 7.82 19.58 -19.35
CA SER A 188 7.96 20.97 -18.94
C SER A 188 7.53 21.13 -17.48
N GLU A 189 8.41 21.70 -16.65
CA GLU A 189 8.09 22.16 -15.30
C GLU A 189 6.98 23.23 -15.37
N HIS A 190 5.73 22.80 -15.14
CA HIS A 190 4.66 23.74 -14.86
C HIS A 190 4.71 24.10 -13.37
N SER A 191 5.29 25.27 -13.12
CA SER A 191 5.39 25.92 -11.83
C SER A 191 4.00 26.12 -11.20
N LEU A 192 3.67 25.25 -10.25
CA LEU A 192 2.57 25.46 -9.30
C LEU A 192 2.98 26.57 -8.31
N ARG A 193 2.82 27.83 -8.71
CA ARG A 193 2.67 28.95 -7.78
C ARG A 193 1.19 29.32 -7.74
N PRO A 194 0.51 29.29 -6.57
CA PRO A 194 -0.85 29.79 -6.50
C PRO A 194 -0.86 31.30 -6.77
N SER A 195 -1.77 31.70 -7.65
CA SER A 195 -2.06 33.08 -8.04
C SER A 195 -2.44 33.92 -6.82
N TYR A 196 -1.74 35.05 -6.63
CA TYR A 196 -2.14 36.12 -5.73
C TYR A 196 -3.11 37.04 -6.47
N SER A 197 -4.41 36.92 -6.23
CA SER A 197 -5.38 37.93 -6.67
C SER A 197 -6.72 37.78 -5.94
N GLU A 198 -6.94 38.63 -4.94
CA GLU A 198 -8.18 39.40 -4.63
C GLU A 198 -8.15 39.81 -3.15
N PHE A 199 -7.39 40.88 -2.88
CA PHE A 199 -7.25 41.50 -1.57
C PHE A 199 -8.35 42.55 -1.40
N ASP A 200 -9.19 42.40 -0.37
CA ASP A 200 -9.66 43.57 0.40
C ASP A 200 -10.19 43.30 1.83
N ASP A 201 -10.24 42.05 2.32
CA ASP A 201 -10.49 41.76 3.76
C ASP A 201 -9.51 40.71 4.38
N GLU A 202 -8.55 40.18 3.60
CA GLU A 202 -7.77 38.98 3.93
C GLU A 202 -6.56 39.17 4.88
N ASN A 203 -6.16 40.40 5.23
CA ASN A 203 -4.88 40.66 5.91
C ASN A 203 -4.74 40.09 7.33
N LYS A 204 -5.82 39.68 7.99
CA LYS A 204 -5.77 39.26 9.40
C LYS A 204 -5.03 37.94 9.60
N TYR A 205 -5.11 37.03 8.63
CA TYR A 205 -4.55 35.68 8.74
C TYR A 205 -3.42 35.40 7.74
N THR A 206 -3.03 36.37 6.89
CA THR A 206 -1.96 36.17 5.89
C THR A 206 -0.64 35.75 6.51
N ALA A 207 -0.27 36.33 7.66
CA ALA A 207 0.95 35.96 8.38
C ALA A 207 0.89 34.51 8.89
N PHE A 208 -0.26 34.09 9.43
CA PHE A 208 -0.48 32.70 9.85
C PHE A 208 -0.46 31.76 8.64
N ALA A 209 -1.16 32.09 7.55
CA ALA A 209 -1.21 31.30 6.34
C ALA A 209 0.19 31.11 5.71
N LEU A 210 1.00 32.17 5.67
CA LEU A 210 2.39 32.09 5.19
C LEU A 210 3.24 31.19 6.10
N SER A 211 3.07 31.30 7.42
CA SER A 211 3.75 30.44 8.40
C SER A 211 3.35 28.98 8.22
N GLY A 212 2.05 28.69 8.05
CA GLY A 212 1.52 27.36 7.79
C GLY A 212 2.09 26.76 6.51
N SER A 213 2.14 27.54 5.41
CA SER A 213 2.71 27.08 4.14
C SER A 213 4.21 26.72 4.26
N LYS A 214 5.02 27.61 4.87
CA LYS A 214 6.45 27.34 5.13
C LYS A 214 6.68 26.14 6.05
N LEU A 215 5.82 25.96 7.06
CA LEU A 215 5.89 24.80 7.94
C LEU A 215 5.62 23.51 7.15
N THR A 216 4.60 23.52 6.30
CA THR A 216 4.19 22.36 5.49
C THR A 216 5.28 21.96 4.51
N GLU A 217 5.90 22.92 3.81
CA GLU A 217 7.06 22.69 2.96
C GLU A 217 8.19 21.96 3.71
N ARG A 218 8.61 22.52 4.86
CA ARG A 218 9.68 21.93 5.69
C ARG A 218 9.30 20.56 6.24
N MET A 219 8.05 20.41 6.68
CA MET A 219 7.53 19.17 7.24
C MET A 219 7.51 18.07 6.18
N CYS A 220 7.01 18.33 4.98
CA CYS A 220 6.98 17.36 3.89
C CYS A 220 8.38 16.95 3.44
N ILE A 221 9.30 17.90 3.28
CA ILE A 221 10.70 17.59 2.91
C ILE A 221 11.36 16.72 3.98
N LYS A 222 11.20 17.08 5.26
CA LYS A 222 11.73 16.26 6.36
C LYS A 222 11.06 14.90 6.44
N ALA A 223 9.74 14.82 6.27
CA ALA A 223 9.00 13.56 6.33
C ALA A 223 9.42 12.62 5.21
N PHE A 224 9.55 13.14 3.99
CA PHE A 224 10.05 12.37 2.85
C PHE A 224 11.47 11.86 3.10
N ALA A 225 12.37 12.70 3.61
CA ALA A 225 13.71 12.27 4.01
C ALA A 225 13.69 11.19 5.11
N HIS A 226 12.79 11.29 6.09
CA HIS A 226 12.61 10.29 7.14
C HIS A 226 12.02 8.97 6.61
N TYR A 227 11.11 9.02 5.64
CA TYR A 227 10.59 7.82 4.96
C TYR A 227 11.72 7.09 4.23
N LEU A 228 12.52 7.81 3.44
CA LEU A 228 13.67 7.22 2.72
C LEU A 228 14.73 6.62 3.66
N ARG A 229 14.72 6.98 4.95
CA ARG A 229 15.63 6.46 5.98
C ARG A 229 15.15 5.16 6.65
N GLN A 230 13.86 4.82 6.52
CA GLN A 230 13.28 3.64 7.16
C GLN A 230 13.74 2.34 6.50
N GLU A 231 13.81 1.28 7.30
CA GLU A 231 14.09 -0.08 6.83
C GLU A 231 12.94 -0.70 6.01
N MET A 232 13.21 -1.75 5.23
CA MET A 232 12.18 -2.41 4.41
C MET A 232 11.02 -2.98 5.25
N ALA A 233 11.30 -3.45 6.47
CA ALA A 233 10.28 -3.91 7.42
C ALA A 233 9.24 -2.83 7.80
N PHE A 234 9.55 -1.54 7.63
CA PHE A 234 8.57 -0.46 7.78
C PHE A 234 7.55 -0.48 6.64
N PHE A 235 8.02 -0.68 5.41
CA PHE A 235 7.22 -0.65 4.19
C PHE A 235 6.41 -1.94 3.96
N ASP A 236 6.86 -3.07 4.50
CA ASP A 236 6.12 -4.33 4.49
C ASP A 236 4.79 -4.28 5.28
N ARG A 237 4.64 -3.28 6.15
CA ARG A 237 3.43 -3.14 6.98
C ARG A 237 2.28 -2.58 6.14
N PRO A 238 1.07 -3.15 6.23
CA PRO A 238 -0.06 -2.70 5.43
C PRO A 238 -0.44 -1.23 5.73
N GLU A 239 -0.15 -0.72 6.92
CA GLU A 239 -0.42 0.68 7.28
C GLU A 239 0.51 1.69 6.57
N ASN A 240 1.59 1.22 5.95
CA ASN A 240 2.61 2.04 5.28
C ASN A 240 2.69 1.74 3.79
N SER A 241 1.57 1.36 3.17
CA SER A 241 1.47 1.25 1.72
C SER A 241 1.86 2.57 1.03
N SER A 242 2.30 2.48 -0.22
CA SER A 242 2.67 3.66 -1.02
C SER A 242 1.52 4.67 -1.10
N GLY A 243 0.29 4.21 -1.24
CA GLY A 243 -0.92 5.05 -1.20
C GLY A 243 -1.10 5.76 0.15
N ALA A 244 -0.90 5.05 1.27
CA ALA A 244 -1.00 5.65 2.60
C ALA A 244 0.07 6.72 2.86
N ILE A 245 1.31 6.49 2.42
CA ILE A 245 2.40 7.47 2.54
C ILE A 245 2.11 8.71 1.67
N CYS A 246 1.63 8.52 0.44
CA CYS A 246 1.22 9.63 -0.43
C CYS A 246 0.07 10.44 0.16
N HIS A 247 -0.94 9.78 0.77
CA HIS A 247 -2.01 10.47 1.49
C HIS A 247 -1.47 11.31 2.66
N ARG A 248 -0.54 10.77 3.45
CA ARG A 248 0.11 11.51 4.55
C ARG A 248 0.86 12.75 4.05
N LEU A 249 1.65 12.61 2.98
CA LEU A 249 2.45 13.73 2.43
C LEU A 249 1.62 14.80 1.71
N SER A 250 0.35 14.52 1.39
CA SER A 250 -0.55 15.46 0.70
C SER A 250 -1.68 15.95 1.61
N SER A 251 -2.66 15.10 1.91
CA SER A 251 -3.87 15.42 2.65
C SER A 251 -3.59 15.75 4.12
N ASP A 252 -2.85 14.88 4.83
CA ASP A 252 -2.54 15.12 6.25
C ASP A 252 -1.63 16.35 6.42
N ALA A 253 -0.71 16.55 5.48
CA ALA A 253 0.14 17.74 5.45
C ALA A 253 -0.69 19.03 5.31
N LEU A 254 -1.69 19.03 4.43
CA LEU A 254 -2.62 20.15 4.25
C LEU A 254 -3.47 20.38 5.50
N ALA A 255 -3.91 19.32 6.18
CA ALA A 255 -4.65 19.45 7.44
C ALA A 255 -3.80 20.16 8.52
N VAL A 256 -2.51 19.82 8.65
CA VAL A 256 -1.57 20.51 9.55
C VAL A 256 -1.36 21.97 9.12
N GLN A 257 -1.28 22.22 7.81
CA GLN A 257 -1.16 23.58 7.25
C GLN A 257 -2.32 24.47 7.71
N GLN A 258 -3.56 24.00 7.58
CA GLN A 258 -4.76 24.79 7.92
C GLN A 258 -4.85 25.09 9.42
N MET A 259 -4.39 24.15 10.26
CA MET A 259 -4.34 24.35 11.71
C MET A 259 -3.45 25.51 12.12
N VAL A 260 -2.21 25.54 11.61
CA VAL A 260 -1.26 26.62 11.91
C VAL A 260 -1.59 27.89 11.12
N GLY A 261 -2.16 27.72 9.93
CA GLY A 261 -2.42 28.77 8.96
C GLY A 261 -3.64 29.65 9.25
N SER A 262 -4.70 29.07 9.82
CA SER A 262 -5.96 29.81 10.02
C SER A 262 -6.57 29.53 11.39
N TYR A 263 -6.63 28.25 11.81
CA TYR A 263 -7.37 27.89 13.02
C TYR A 263 -6.74 28.45 14.30
N LEU A 264 -5.41 28.45 14.39
CA LEU A 264 -4.71 29.04 15.53
C LEU A 264 -5.01 30.54 15.67
N GLY A 265 -5.01 31.27 14.55
CA GLY A 265 -5.33 32.70 14.55
C GLY A 265 -6.76 32.96 15.04
N ILE A 266 -7.71 32.18 14.55
CA ILE A 266 -9.12 32.27 14.95
C ILE A 266 -9.32 31.94 16.43
N VAL A 267 -8.61 30.93 16.97
CA VAL A 267 -8.69 30.58 18.40
C VAL A 267 -8.06 31.68 19.25
N CYS A 268 -6.89 32.19 18.87
CA CYS A 268 -6.26 33.32 19.56
C CYS A 268 -7.18 34.55 19.60
N GLU A 269 -7.81 34.87 18.47
CA GLU A 269 -8.81 35.94 18.38
C GLU A 269 -10.00 35.66 19.29
N SER A 270 -10.54 34.45 19.27
CA SER A 270 -11.73 34.08 20.05
C SER A 270 -11.45 34.17 21.55
N VAL A 271 -10.27 33.70 22.00
CA VAL A 271 -9.85 33.78 23.41
C VAL A 271 -9.60 35.23 23.83
N ALA A 272 -8.95 36.04 22.98
CA ALA A 272 -8.70 37.45 23.27
C ALA A 272 -10.01 38.26 23.33
N THR A 273 -10.90 38.06 22.36
CA THR A 273 -12.22 38.72 22.29
C THR A 273 -13.07 38.36 23.49
N PHE A 274 -13.09 37.07 23.87
CA PHE A 274 -13.79 36.61 25.06
C PHE A 274 -13.22 37.21 26.35
N GLY A 275 -11.90 37.20 26.51
CA GLY A 275 -11.22 37.72 27.71
C GLY A 275 -11.41 39.22 27.90
N VAL A 276 -11.12 40.02 26.86
CA VAL A 276 -11.32 41.48 26.88
C VAL A 276 -12.79 41.81 27.09
N GLY A 277 -13.67 41.06 26.45
CA GLY A 277 -15.11 41.21 26.56
C GLY A 277 -15.65 41.02 27.98
N ILE A 278 -15.21 39.97 28.69
CA ILE A 278 -15.56 39.75 30.10
C ILE A 278 -15.14 40.95 30.96
N VAL A 279 -13.89 41.41 30.79
CA VAL A 279 -13.37 42.55 31.57
C VAL A 279 -14.21 43.80 31.33
N ILE A 280 -14.53 44.12 30.07
CA ILE A 280 -15.41 45.24 29.71
C ILE A 280 -16.78 45.09 30.38
N ALA A 281 -17.38 43.89 30.33
CA ALA A 281 -18.69 43.65 30.92
C ALA A 281 -18.71 43.92 32.43
N PHE A 282 -17.72 43.42 33.17
CA PHE A 282 -17.61 43.63 34.62
C PHE A 282 -17.32 45.09 34.99
N LEU A 283 -16.54 45.81 34.18
CA LEU A 283 -16.24 47.23 34.41
C LEU A 283 -17.46 48.13 34.27
N PHE A 284 -18.37 47.82 33.33
CA PHE A 284 -19.56 48.66 33.07
C PHE A 284 -20.82 48.23 33.84
N SER A 285 -21.04 46.92 34.03
CA SER A 285 -22.16 46.39 34.82
C SER A 285 -21.90 44.96 35.29
N TRP A 286 -21.47 44.81 36.54
CA TRP A 286 -21.22 43.49 37.14
C TRP A 286 -22.49 42.62 37.21
N GLN A 287 -23.67 43.21 37.39
CA GLN A 287 -24.94 42.47 37.48
C GLN A 287 -25.32 41.82 36.14
N LEU A 288 -25.24 42.58 35.03
CA LEU A 288 -25.48 42.03 33.69
C LEU A 288 -24.38 41.04 33.28
N ALA A 289 -23.12 41.31 33.68
CA ALA A 289 -22.01 40.41 33.42
C ALA A 289 -22.20 39.02 34.05
N LEU A 290 -22.77 38.94 35.27
CA LEU A 290 -23.07 37.65 35.93
C LEU A 290 -24.14 36.84 35.18
N ILE A 291 -25.20 37.50 34.70
CA ILE A 291 -26.25 36.85 33.89
C ILE A 291 -25.65 36.29 32.59
N LEU A 292 -24.81 37.08 31.93
CA LEU A 292 -24.11 36.67 30.71
C LEU A 292 -23.15 35.50 30.96
N LEU A 293 -22.38 35.54 32.05
CA LEU A 293 -21.46 34.46 32.42
C LEU A 293 -22.22 33.15 32.65
N PHE A 294 -23.37 33.20 33.33
CA PHE A 294 -24.21 32.03 33.54
C PHE A 294 -24.74 31.44 32.22
N TYR A 295 -25.19 32.30 31.30
CA TYR A 295 -25.64 31.87 29.99
C TYR A 295 -24.52 31.25 29.15
N ILE A 296 -23.32 31.83 29.20
CA ILE A 296 -22.13 31.27 28.54
C ILE A 296 -21.82 29.85 29.04
N ILE A 297 -21.97 29.58 30.35
CA ILE A 297 -21.77 28.23 30.90
C ILE A 297 -22.78 27.24 30.30
N ILE A 298 -24.06 27.63 30.17
CA ILE A 298 -25.09 26.82 29.52
C ILE A 298 -24.73 26.55 28.05
N LEU A 299 -24.28 27.57 27.32
CA LEU A 299 -23.86 27.41 25.93
C LEU A 299 -22.67 26.48 25.78
N PHE A 300 -21.67 26.57 26.66
CA PHE A 300 -20.54 25.64 26.67
C PHE A 300 -20.99 24.19 26.90
N PHE A 301 -21.98 23.98 27.77
CA PHE A 301 -22.52 22.63 28.01
C PHE A 301 -23.23 22.06 26.77
N VAL A 302 -24.07 22.85 26.10
CA VAL A 302 -24.74 22.45 24.85
C VAL A 302 -23.73 22.20 23.74
N ALA A 303 -22.74 23.10 23.59
CA ALA A 303 -21.64 22.96 22.66
C ALA A 303 -20.82 21.67 22.91
N PHE A 304 -20.53 21.36 24.17
CA PHE A 304 -19.81 20.15 24.56
C PHE A 304 -20.57 18.87 24.17
N MET A 305 -21.89 18.82 24.44
CA MET A 305 -22.75 17.71 24.00
C MET A 305 -22.70 17.55 22.47
N GLN A 306 -22.78 18.67 21.72
CA GLN A 306 -22.72 18.66 20.26
C GLN A 306 -21.37 18.14 19.73
N ILE A 307 -20.26 18.57 20.33
CA ILE A 307 -18.90 18.11 19.98
C ILE A 307 -18.79 16.60 20.21
N ARG A 308 -19.23 16.10 21.36
CA ARG A 308 -19.16 14.67 21.69
C ARG A 308 -20.00 13.81 20.76
N TRP A 309 -21.22 14.27 20.44
CA TRP A 309 -22.10 13.59 19.51
C TRP A 309 -21.49 13.50 18.11
N LYS A 310 -21.05 14.63 17.55
CA LYS A 310 -20.42 14.68 16.23
C LYS A 310 -19.12 13.86 16.16
N ALA A 311 -18.30 13.88 17.19
CA ALA A 311 -17.08 13.07 17.23
C ALA A 311 -17.39 11.56 17.16
N GLN A 312 -18.42 11.10 17.88
CA GLN A 312 -18.85 9.71 17.83
C GLN A 312 -19.45 9.32 16.47
N LEU A 313 -20.22 10.22 15.86
CA LEU A 313 -20.79 10.03 14.53
C LEU A 313 -19.70 9.95 13.46
N ASN A 314 -18.78 10.93 13.44
CA ASN A 314 -17.66 10.99 12.49
C ASN A 314 -16.81 9.73 12.56
N LYS A 315 -16.49 9.24 13.77
CA LYS A 315 -15.73 7.99 13.92
C LYS A 315 -16.40 6.78 13.25
N ARG A 316 -17.73 6.67 13.33
CA ARG A 316 -18.48 5.60 12.65
C ARG A 316 -18.52 5.82 11.14
N LEU A 317 -18.72 7.06 10.72
CA LEU A 317 -18.78 7.46 9.32
C LEU A 317 -17.44 7.23 8.60
N ASP A 318 -16.33 7.67 9.19
CA ASP A 318 -14.98 7.52 8.65
C ASP A 318 -14.60 6.04 8.50
N CYS A 319 -15.09 5.16 9.40
CA CYS A 319 -14.91 3.71 9.28
C CYS A 319 -15.64 3.13 8.05
N VAL A 320 -16.91 3.49 7.83
CA VAL A 320 -17.70 2.99 6.69
C VAL A 320 -17.17 3.57 5.36
N LEU A 321 -16.85 4.86 5.33
CA LEU A 321 -16.26 5.52 4.16
C LEU A 321 -14.87 4.96 3.82
N GLY A 322 -14.06 4.64 4.83
CA GLY A 322 -12.77 3.98 4.65
C GLY A 322 -12.92 2.60 4.00
N LEU A 323 -13.87 1.79 4.47
CA LEU A 323 -14.18 0.48 3.88
C LEU A 323 -14.67 0.62 2.43
N ALA A 324 -15.59 1.56 2.16
CA ALA A 324 -16.11 1.82 0.82
C ALA A 324 -15.02 2.28 -0.15
N SER A 325 -14.10 3.13 0.32
CA SER A 325 -12.97 3.63 -0.47
C SER A 325 -11.97 2.51 -0.78
N SER A 326 -11.58 1.73 0.23
CA SER A 326 -10.68 0.57 0.05
C SER A 326 -11.26 -0.44 -0.94
N PHE A 327 -12.55 -0.77 -0.80
CA PHE A 327 -13.25 -1.66 -1.71
C PHE A 327 -13.29 -1.12 -3.15
N SER A 328 -13.53 0.19 -3.32
CA SER A 328 -13.54 0.85 -4.63
C SER A 328 -12.17 0.82 -5.30
N VAL A 329 -11.10 1.13 -4.57
CA VAL A 329 -9.72 1.09 -5.07
C VAL A 329 -9.36 -0.33 -5.54
N GLU A 330 -9.71 -1.34 -4.74
CA GLU A 330 -9.46 -2.74 -5.09
C GLU A 330 -10.17 -3.16 -6.39
N ILE A 331 -11.45 -2.80 -6.55
CA ILE A 331 -12.24 -3.13 -7.74
C ILE A 331 -11.71 -2.39 -8.98
N ILE A 332 -11.43 -1.09 -8.86
CA ILE A 332 -10.93 -0.27 -9.98
C ILE A 332 -9.57 -0.77 -10.44
N TYR A 333 -8.68 -1.08 -9.50
CA TYR A 333 -7.35 -1.62 -9.81
C TYR A 333 -7.46 -2.98 -10.51
N ASN A 334 -8.40 -3.84 -10.09
CA ASN A 334 -8.61 -5.18 -10.64
C ASN A 334 -9.74 -5.26 -11.67
N MET A 335 -10.05 -4.15 -12.36
CA MET A 335 -11.21 -4.04 -13.27
C MET A 335 -11.21 -5.11 -14.37
N ARG A 336 -10.03 -5.49 -14.89
CA ARG A 336 -9.91 -6.57 -15.89
C ARG A 336 -10.46 -7.89 -15.37
N THR A 337 -10.13 -8.27 -14.14
CA THR A 337 -10.63 -9.51 -13.51
C THR A 337 -12.12 -9.41 -13.22
N VAL A 338 -12.61 -8.26 -12.76
CA VAL A 338 -14.04 -8.04 -12.54
C VAL A 338 -14.84 -8.25 -13.84
N LYS A 339 -14.34 -7.73 -14.97
CA LYS A 339 -14.92 -7.91 -16.31
C LYS A 339 -14.86 -9.36 -16.79
N GLN A 340 -13.75 -10.07 -16.53
CA GLN A 340 -13.62 -11.49 -16.85
C GLN A 340 -14.61 -12.37 -16.05
N LEU A 341 -14.89 -11.98 -14.80
CA LEU A 341 -15.83 -12.69 -13.93
C LEU A 341 -17.30 -12.35 -14.22
N ALA A 342 -17.58 -11.22 -14.90
CA ALA A 342 -18.94 -10.74 -15.16
C ALA A 342 -19.77 -10.58 -13.86
N SER A 343 -19.11 -10.13 -12.79
CA SER A 343 -19.68 -9.99 -11.44
C SER A 343 -19.90 -8.53 -11.05
N GLU A 344 -20.02 -7.63 -12.02
CA GLU A 344 -20.18 -6.18 -11.77
C GLU A 344 -21.41 -5.87 -10.92
N THR A 345 -22.50 -6.60 -11.12
CA THR A 345 -23.75 -6.43 -10.37
C THR A 345 -23.60 -6.76 -8.89
N GLU A 346 -22.83 -7.81 -8.57
CA GLU A 346 -22.56 -8.23 -7.19
C GLU A 346 -21.67 -7.20 -6.48
N PHE A 347 -20.59 -6.75 -7.13
CA PHE A 347 -19.74 -5.70 -6.58
C PHE A 347 -20.48 -4.37 -6.43
N LEU A 348 -21.37 -4.03 -7.37
CA LEU A 348 -22.23 -2.84 -7.27
C LEU A 348 -23.20 -2.95 -6.09
N ARG A 349 -23.76 -4.15 -5.85
CA ARG A 349 -24.64 -4.41 -4.71
C ARG A 349 -23.90 -4.25 -3.38
N GLN A 350 -22.71 -4.85 -3.25
CA GLN A 350 -21.88 -4.71 -2.06
C GLN A 350 -21.48 -3.24 -1.80
N PHE A 351 -21.12 -2.49 -2.85
CA PHE A 351 -20.87 -1.06 -2.72
C PHE A 351 -22.13 -0.29 -2.28
N SER A 352 -23.28 -0.61 -2.89
CA SER A 352 -24.56 -0.01 -2.52
C SER A 352 -24.91 -0.27 -1.06
N ASP A 353 -24.65 -1.46 -0.53
CA ASP A 353 -24.89 -1.79 0.87
C ASP A 353 -24.03 -0.94 1.81
N LEU A 354 -22.75 -0.72 1.48
CA LEU A 354 -21.86 0.18 2.23
C LEU A 354 -22.35 1.64 2.21
N VAL A 355 -22.81 2.12 1.05
CA VAL A 355 -23.38 3.48 0.93
C VAL A 355 -24.72 3.60 1.70
N LEU A 356 -25.52 2.54 1.73
CA LEU A 356 -26.76 2.51 2.52
C LEU A 356 -26.47 2.52 4.03
N GLU A 357 -25.38 1.91 4.48
CA GLU A 357 -24.94 2.02 5.88
C GLU A 357 -24.54 3.45 6.25
N GLU A 358 -23.80 4.14 5.38
CA GLU A 358 -23.51 5.58 5.52
C GLU A 358 -24.81 6.40 5.65
N PHE A 359 -25.80 6.10 4.80
CA PHE A 359 -27.10 6.78 4.87
C PHE A 359 -27.84 6.52 6.19
N LYS A 360 -27.82 5.28 6.72
CA LYS A 360 -28.45 4.96 8.02
C LYS A 360 -27.81 5.74 9.17
N ILE A 361 -26.49 5.93 9.13
CA ILE A 361 -25.75 6.71 10.13
C ILE A 361 -26.23 8.17 10.10
N HIS A 362 -26.24 8.80 8.92
CA HIS A 362 -26.73 10.17 8.76
C HIS A 362 -28.20 10.31 9.13
N ARG A 363 -29.04 9.31 8.80
CA ARG A 363 -30.46 9.33 9.18
C ARG A 363 -30.66 9.40 10.69
N ASN A 364 -29.85 8.69 11.47
CA ASN A 364 -29.92 8.77 12.93
C ASN A 364 -29.44 10.14 13.45
N ASP A 365 -28.48 10.77 12.77
CA ASP A 365 -28.02 12.13 13.09
C ASP A 365 -29.10 13.20 12.87
N LEU A 366 -29.98 13.02 11.87
CA LEU A 366 -31.07 13.95 11.54
C LEU A 366 -32.08 14.18 12.67
N VAL A 367 -32.11 13.34 13.70
CA VAL A 367 -32.97 13.57 14.88
C VAL A 367 -32.24 14.37 15.95
N ILE A 368 -30.99 14.00 16.24
CA ILE A 368 -30.26 14.47 17.42
C ILE A 368 -29.53 15.78 17.14
N SER A 369 -28.88 15.92 15.98
CA SER A 369 -28.16 17.15 15.62
C SER A 369 -29.09 18.36 15.52
N PRO A 370 -30.27 18.28 14.85
CA PRO A 370 -31.22 19.38 14.84
C PRO A 370 -31.80 19.69 16.21
N LEU A 371 -32.05 18.69 17.07
CA LEU A 371 -32.53 18.91 18.43
C LEU A 371 -31.53 19.73 19.27
N LEU A 372 -30.25 19.35 19.23
CA LEU A 372 -29.17 20.10 19.92
C LEU A 372 -29.02 21.51 19.33
N GLN A 373 -29.17 21.66 18.02
CA GLN A 373 -29.14 22.97 17.37
C GLN A 373 -30.36 23.82 17.79
N SER A 374 -31.56 23.26 17.79
CA SER A 374 -32.77 23.96 18.26
C SER A 374 -32.63 24.39 19.72
N LEU A 375 -31.99 23.58 20.57
CA LEU A 375 -31.72 23.98 21.96
C LEU A 375 -30.75 25.17 22.01
N TYR A 376 -29.67 25.16 21.22
CA TYR A 376 -28.71 26.27 21.14
C TYR A 376 -29.35 27.58 20.64
N TRP A 377 -30.13 27.52 19.56
CA TRP A 377 -30.76 28.69 18.96
C TRP A 377 -31.99 29.17 19.77
N GLY A 378 -32.73 28.24 20.38
CA GLY A 378 -33.96 28.52 21.12
C GLY A 378 -33.72 29.19 22.48
N THR A 379 -32.59 28.95 23.14
CA THR A 379 -32.26 29.61 24.43
C THR A 379 -31.89 31.08 24.27
N ARG A 380 -31.47 31.49 23.07
CA ARG A 380 -31.00 32.85 22.77
C ARG A 380 -32.06 33.95 23.00
N PRO A 381 -33.27 33.89 22.41
CA PRO A 381 -34.28 34.94 22.65
C PRO A 381 -34.72 35.00 24.12
N LEU A 382 -34.70 33.88 24.83
CA LEU A 382 -35.05 33.83 26.25
C LEU A 382 -34.05 34.58 27.11
N ILE A 383 -32.75 34.42 26.87
CA ILE A 383 -31.74 35.18 27.63
C ILE A 383 -31.75 36.66 27.26
N GLU A 384 -31.99 36.99 25.99
CA GLU A 384 -32.08 38.39 25.54
C GLU A 384 -33.23 39.11 26.24
N LEU A 385 -34.38 38.45 26.40
CA LEU A 385 -35.49 38.95 27.19
C LEU A 385 -35.08 39.24 28.64
N VAL A 386 -34.37 38.32 29.29
CA VAL A 386 -33.90 38.49 30.68
C VAL A 386 -32.90 39.64 30.81
N ILE A 387 -31.95 39.75 29.88
CA ILE A 387 -30.94 40.81 29.85
C ILE A 387 -31.62 42.17 29.69
N PHE A 388 -32.54 42.33 28.73
CA PHE A 388 -33.24 43.59 28.51
C PHE A 388 -34.18 43.94 29.66
N TRP A 389 -34.85 42.96 30.26
CA TRP A 389 -35.69 43.18 31.43
C TRP A 389 -34.88 43.66 32.65
N GLN A 390 -33.75 43.02 32.95
CA GLN A 390 -32.86 43.47 34.03
C GLN A 390 -32.24 44.83 33.73
N ALA A 391 -31.84 45.06 32.47
CA ALA A 391 -31.30 46.34 32.03
C ALA A 391 -32.32 47.47 32.19
N PHE A 392 -33.60 47.23 31.88
CA PHE A 392 -34.68 48.18 32.08
C PHE A 392 -34.79 48.62 33.55
N ILE A 393 -34.79 47.65 34.48
CA ILE A 393 -34.84 47.94 35.93
C ILE A 393 -33.62 48.76 36.37
N LEU A 394 -32.43 48.45 35.85
CA LEU A 394 -31.20 49.18 36.22
C LEU A 394 -31.13 50.60 35.68
N VAL A 395 -31.70 50.82 34.49
CA VAL A 395 -31.84 52.16 33.90
C VAL A 395 -32.85 52.98 34.69
N GLU A 396 -33.99 52.40 35.09
CA GLU A 396 -35.00 53.07 35.91
C GLU A 396 -34.44 53.50 37.28
N ARG A 397 -33.62 52.65 37.89
CA ARG A 397 -32.90 52.95 39.15
C ARG A 397 -31.75 53.94 38.99
N LYS A 398 -31.44 54.39 37.76
CA LYS A 398 -30.29 55.25 37.40
C LYS A 398 -28.93 54.65 37.77
N GLU A 399 -28.86 53.33 37.92
CA GLU A 399 -27.62 52.59 38.18
C GLU A 399 -26.86 52.26 36.87
N LEU A 400 -27.56 52.30 35.73
CA LEU A 400 -27.00 51.98 34.42
C LEU A 400 -27.37 53.04 33.37
N ASN A 401 -26.35 53.52 32.64
CA ASN A 401 -26.54 54.39 31.48
C ASN A 401 -26.76 53.56 30.21
N MET A 402 -27.55 54.10 29.26
CA MET A 402 -27.81 53.45 27.97
C MET A 402 -26.52 53.14 27.18
N ASN A 403 -25.51 54.03 27.29
CA ASN A 403 -24.20 53.79 26.67
C ASN A 403 -23.46 52.59 27.29
N ASN A 404 -23.56 52.40 28.61
CA ASN A 404 -22.94 51.26 29.29
C ASN A 404 -23.68 49.96 28.96
N LEU A 405 -25.00 50.00 28.83
CA LEU A 405 -25.80 48.88 28.35
C LEU A 405 -25.37 48.42 26.95
N ASN A 406 -25.22 49.35 26.01
CA ASN A 406 -24.78 49.02 24.64
C ASN A 406 -23.40 48.37 24.60
N LYS A 407 -22.46 48.78 25.47
CA LYS A 407 -21.13 48.16 25.58
C LYS A 407 -21.20 46.72 26.09
N VAL A 408 -22.01 46.46 27.12
CA VAL A 408 -22.23 45.12 27.67
C VAL A 408 -22.94 44.22 26.65
N PHE A 409 -23.90 44.76 25.89
CA PHE A 409 -24.60 44.03 24.83
C PHE A 409 -23.71 43.74 23.62
N ALA A 410 -22.82 44.66 23.24
CA ALA A 410 -21.82 44.42 22.20
C ALA A 410 -20.89 43.26 22.58
N TYR A 411 -20.46 43.18 23.85
CA TYR A 411 -19.71 42.03 24.34
C TYR A 411 -20.49 40.72 24.19
N TYR A 412 -21.77 40.70 24.59
CA TYR A 412 -22.61 39.51 24.45
C TYR A 412 -22.63 38.95 23.02
N ILE A 413 -22.76 39.83 22.02
CA ILE A 413 -22.73 39.43 20.60
C ILE A 413 -21.38 38.81 20.22
N PHE A 414 -20.26 39.45 20.61
CA PHE A 414 -18.93 38.94 20.29
C PHE A 414 -18.58 37.63 21.03
N ALA A 415 -19.06 37.46 22.26
CA ALA A 415 -18.88 36.24 23.03
C ALA A 415 -19.62 35.05 22.38
N LEU A 416 -20.85 35.27 21.91
CA LEU A 416 -21.62 34.28 21.16
C LEU A 416 -20.90 33.84 19.88
N GLU A 417 -20.34 34.80 19.15
CA GLU A 417 -19.62 34.52 17.91
C GLU A 417 -18.34 33.71 18.15
N SER A 418 -17.64 34.01 19.25
CA SER A 418 -16.44 33.26 19.67
C SER A 418 -16.78 31.80 19.99
N VAL A 419 -17.87 31.53 20.72
CA VAL A 419 -18.34 30.17 21.02
C VAL A 419 -18.73 29.42 19.73
N ARG A 420 -19.49 30.08 18.85
CA ARG A 420 -19.87 29.52 17.54
C ARG A 420 -18.63 29.09 16.76
N CYS A 421 -17.64 29.96 16.68
CA CYS A 421 -16.42 29.70 15.92
C CYS A 421 -15.66 28.46 16.41
N ILE A 422 -15.47 28.35 17.74
CA ILE A 422 -14.81 27.20 18.37
C ILE A 422 -15.57 25.89 18.06
N THR A 423 -16.90 25.89 18.16
CA THR A 423 -17.71 24.69 17.87
C THR A 423 -17.62 24.23 16.41
N THR A 424 -17.52 25.17 15.46
CA THR A 424 -17.42 24.84 14.04
C THR A 424 -16.04 24.26 13.67
N LEU A 425 -14.98 24.70 14.33
CA LEU A 425 -13.61 24.28 14.04
C LEU A 425 -13.19 23.00 14.76
N THR A 426 -13.99 22.49 15.69
CA THR A 426 -13.58 21.38 16.57
C THR A 426 -13.20 20.11 15.80
N ARG A 427 -13.96 19.72 14.76
CA ARG A 427 -13.62 18.54 13.93
C ARG A 427 -12.30 18.74 13.21
N GLN A 428 -12.16 19.86 12.50
CA GLN A 428 -10.99 20.17 11.70
C GLN A 428 -9.72 20.22 12.57
N MET A 429 -9.81 20.82 13.77
CA MET A 429 -8.69 20.82 14.72
C MET A 429 -8.32 19.42 15.21
N SER A 430 -9.31 18.55 15.46
CA SER A 430 -9.05 17.15 15.85
C SER A 430 -8.35 16.38 14.74
N ASP A 431 -8.80 16.54 13.49
CA ASP A 431 -8.24 15.85 12.32
C ASP A 431 -6.79 16.33 12.07
N SER A 432 -6.55 17.64 12.12
CA SER A 432 -5.20 18.22 12.01
C SER A 432 -4.26 17.78 13.14
N LEU A 433 -4.76 17.61 14.37
CA LEU A 433 -3.96 17.14 15.49
C LEU A 433 -3.57 15.67 15.33
N SER A 434 -4.50 14.83 14.87
CA SER A 434 -4.23 13.42 14.53
C SER A 434 -3.23 13.29 13.38
N ALA A 435 -3.37 14.11 12.34
CA ALA A 435 -2.42 14.21 11.23
C ALA A 435 -1.02 14.61 11.73
N ALA A 436 -0.93 15.66 12.55
CA ALA A 436 0.33 16.10 13.15
C ALA A 436 0.97 14.98 13.99
N GLN A 437 0.18 14.23 14.76
CA GLN A 437 0.67 13.13 15.57
C GLN A 437 1.31 12.02 14.71
N SER A 438 0.76 11.72 13.53
CA SER A 438 1.38 10.78 12.58
C SER A 438 2.74 11.26 12.09
N PHE A 439 2.90 12.56 11.80
CA PHE A 439 4.19 13.14 11.45
C PHE A 439 5.19 13.10 12.61
N PHE A 440 4.77 13.43 13.84
CA PHE A 440 5.64 13.33 15.01
C PHE A 440 6.06 11.89 15.28
N ASN A 441 5.14 10.93 15.21
CA ASN A 441 5.45 9.51 15.32
C ASN A 441 6.49 9.06 14.27
N LEU A 442 6.47 9.63 13.06
CA LEU A 442 7.48 9.36 12.03
C LEU A 442 8.82 10.03 12.34
N PHE A 443 8.82 11.27 12.83
CA PHE A 443 10.03 12.01 13.16
C PHE A 443 10.76 11.43 14.38
N ASP A 444 10.01 10.98 15.37
CA ASP A 444 10.53 10.37 16.60
C ASP A 444 10.95 8.91 16.38
N ARG A 445 10.48 8.27 15.31
CA ARG A 445 10.89 6.91 14.94
C ARG A 445 12.31 6.90 14.39
N THR A 446 13.18 6.17 15.06
CA THR A 446 14.48 5.78 14.56
C THR A 446 14.40 4.47 13.77
N SER A 447 15.00 4.44 12.58
CA SER A 447 15.13 3.22 11.76
C SER A 447 16.02 2.20 12.45
N ALA A 448 15.65 0.91 12.38
CA ALA A 448 16.46 -0.18 12.93
C ALA A 448 17.73 -0.39 12.07
N ILE A 449 17.58 -0.26 10.76
CA ILE A 449 18.66 -0.33 9.77
C ILE A 449 18.71 1.00 9.05
N ASP A 450 19.41 1.94 9.68
CA ASP A 450 19.51 3.29 9.17
C ASP A 450 20.52 3.39 8.02
N ASN A 451 20.02 3.61 6.80
CA ASN A 451 20.84 3.74 5.59
C ASN A 451 21.68 5.04 5.56
N SER A 452 21.20 6.07 6.23
CA SER A 452 21.91 7.33 6.40
C SER A 452 22.82 7.29 7.61
N SER A 453 22.72 6.24 8.45
CA SER A 453 23.57 6.08 9.61
C SER A 453 24.99 6.02 9.13
N ILE A 454 25.70 6.96 9.70
CA ILE A 454 27.12 7.04 9.59
C ILE A 454 27.76 6.46 10.84
N ASP A 455 27.31 5.30 11.35
CA ASP A 455 28.08 4.43 12.25
C ASP A 455 28.40 3.01 11.70
N GLY A 456 29.63 2.51 11.85
CA GLY A 456 30.00 1.11 11.56
C GLY A 456 31.24 0.93 10.66
N GLN A 457 31.86 -0.25 10.70
CA GLN A 457 33.11 -0.54 9.98
C GLN A 457 32.90 -0.58 8.46
N GLN A 458 33.62 0.28 7.74
CA GLN A 458 33.76 0.17 6.29
C GLN A 458 34.81 -0.89 5.95
N LEU A 459 34.42 -1.88 5.13
CA LEU A 459 35.32 -2.93 4.68
C LEU A 459 36.12 -2.42 3.47
N SER A 460 37.31 -1.85 3.70
CA SER A 460 38.17 -1.31 2.64
C SER A 460 38.73 -2.39 1.69
N ASP A 461 38.87 -3.63 2.18
CA ASP A 461 39.48 -4.76 1.47
C ASP A 461 38.58 -6.01 1.44
N PHE A 462 37.31 -5.85 1.09
CA PHE A 462 36.40 -6.98 0.93
C PHE A 462 36.90 -7.92 -0.18
N GLN A 463 37.09 -9.22 0.11
CA GLN A 463 37.59 -10.19 -0.89
C GLN A 463 36.47 -10.84 -1.69
N GLY A 464 35.20 -10.77 -1.24
CA GLY A 464 34.06 -11.35 -1.94
C GLY A 464 33.48 -12.60 -1.27
N ALA A 465 34.17 -13.21 -0.31
CA ALA A 465 33.62 -14.36 0.42
C ALA A 465 32.63 -13.95 1.52
N VAL A 466 31.61 -14.78 1.67
CA VAL A 466 30.46 -14.57 2.55
C VAL A 466 30.15 -15.86 3.32
N GLU A 467 29.87 -15.75 4.61
CA GLU A 467 29.49 -16.87 5.48
C GLU A 467 28.16 -16.59 6.18
N PHE A 468 27.24 -17.54 6.13
CA PHE A 468 26.08 -17.62 7.02
C PHE A 468 26.36 -18.67 8.10
N SER A 469 26.36 -18.26 9.37
CA SER A 469 26.54 -19.18 10.50
C SER A 469 25.25 -19.30 11.32
N GLU A 470 24.56 -20.43 11.20
CA GLU A 470 23.34 -20.80 11.96
C GLU A 470 22.24 -19.74 11.93
N VAL A 471 22.00 -19.13 10.77
CA VAL A 471 21.05 -18.03 10.63
C VAL A 471 19.62 -18.51 10.82
N LYS A 472 18.90 -17.83 11.72
CA LYS A 472 17.46 -17.99 11.94
C LYS A 472 16.76 -16.68 11.61
N PHE A 473 15.75 -16.75 10.75
CA PHE A 473 15.04 -15.56 10.28
C PHE A 473 13.55 -15.81 10.05
N ALA A 474 12.74 -14.82 10.40
CA ALA A 474 11.32 -14.71 10.08
C ALA A 474 11.03 -13.24 9.72
N TYR A 475 10.19 -13.01 8.71
CA TYR A 475 9.80 -11.66 8.34
C TYR A 475 9.02 -10.99 9.48
N PRO A 476 9.28 -9.70 9.81
CA PRO A 476 8.57 -9.00 10.89
C PRO A 476 7.05 -8.94 10.70
N SER A 477 6.57 -8.95 9.45
CA SER A 477 5.15 -9.00 9.11
C SER A 477 4.51 -10.36 9.40
N ARG A 478 5.30 -11.45 9.49
CA ARG A 478 4.85 -12.82 9.77
C ARG A 478 5.82 -13.54 10.73
N PRO A 479 5.86 -13.14 12.02
CA PRO A 479 6.86 -13.64 12.97
C PRO A 479 6.69 -15.12 13.32
N THR A 480 5.50 -15.69 13.10
CA THR A 480 5.19 -17.10 13.40
C THR A 480 5.74 -18.08 12.35
N SER A 481 5.95 -17.64 11.11
CA SER A 481 6.52 -18.46 10.04
C SER A 481 8.03 -18.25 9.96
N CYS A 482 8.79 -19.21 10.49
CA CYS A 482 10.25 -19.21 10.38
C CYS A 482 10.65 -19.64 8.96
N ILE A 483 11.27 -18.73 8.19
CA ILE A 483 11.70 -19.01 6.81
C ILE A 483 13.07 -19.70 6.80
N LEU A 484 14.04 -19.14 7.53
CA LEU A 484 15.36 -19.75 7.69
C LEU A 484 15.51 -20.27 9.11
N ASN A 485 15.95 -21.52 9.26
CA ASN A 485 16.18 -22.15 10.56
C ASN A 485 17.54 -22.87 10.57
N LYS A 486 18.49 -22.38 11.38
CA LYS A 486 19.87 -22.88 11.45
C LYS A 486 20.56 -22.92 10.07
N PHE A 487 20.31 -21.92 9.23
CA PHE A 487 20.86 -21.86 7.88
C PHE A 487 22.38 -21.65 7.91
N GLN A 488 23.11 -22.46 7.13
CA GLN A 488 24.57 -22.39 7.01
C GLN A 488 24.97 -22.40 5.54
N LEU A 489 25.81 -21.45 5.12
CA LEU A 489 26.29 -21.35 3.75
C LEU A 489 27.65 -20.63 3.73
N ILE A 490 28.62 -21.18 3.02
CA ILE A 490 29.94 -20.56 2.83
C ILE A 490 30.15 -20.35 1.34
N ILE A 491 30.32 -19.10 0.93
CA ILE A 491 30.59 -18.66 -0.44
C ILE A 491 32.02 -18.15 -0.48
N LYS A 492 32.89 -18.76 -1.29
CA LYS A 492 34.28 -18.32 -1.45
C LYS A 492 34.37 -17.19 -2.49
N SER A 493 35.43 -16.39 -2.38
CA SER A 493 35.74 -15.33 -3.35
C SER A 493 35.85 -15.90 -4.78
N GLY A 494 35.20 -15.25 -5.75
CA GLY A 494 35.21 -15.65 -7.17
C GLY A 494 34.35 -16.88 -7.48
N GLN A 495 33.65 -17.43 -6.49
CA GLN A 495 32.81 -18.61 -6.68
C GLN A 495 31.44 -18.23 -7.26
N ARG A 496 30.93 -19.09 -8.13
CA ARG A 496 29.53 -19.09 -8.57
C ARG A 496 28.73 -20.01 -7.66
N VAL A 497 27.70 -19.49 -7.02
CA VAL A 497 26.82 -20.27 -6.13
C VAL A 497 25.39 -20.13 -6.63
N ALA A 498 24.75 -21.27 -6.91
CA ALA A 498 23.34 -21.34 -7.26
C ALA A 498 22.52 -21.78 -6.05
N LEU A 499 21.43 -21.06 -5.76
CA LEU A 499 20.44 -21.44 -4.77
C LEU A 499 19.20 -21.97 -5.48
N VAL A 500 18.87 -23.24 -5.26
CA VAL A 500 17.73 -23.93 -5.88
C VAL A 500 16.83 -24.50 -4.79
N GLY A 501 15.52 -24.42 -4.98
CA GLY A 501 14.53 -24.98 -4.05
C GLY A 501 13.10 -24.61 -4.44
N ALA A 502 12.12 -25.21 -3.77
CA ALA A 502 10.70 -24.96 -4.00
C ALA A 502 10.26 -23.51 -3.67
N SER A 503 9.04 -23.16 -4.04
CA SER A 503 8.49 -21.81 -3.79
C SER A 503 8.44 -21.50 -2.33
N GLY A 504 8.87 -20.30 -1.95
CA GLY A 504 8.80 -19.85 -0.56
C GLY A 504 9.78 -20.57 0.39
N CYS A 505 10.76 -21.33 -0.11
CA CYS A 505 11.79 -21.94 0.75
C CYS A 505 12.83 -20.95 1.29
N GLY A 506 12.74 -19.67 0.93
CA GLY A 506 13.61 -18.60 1.42
C GLY A 506 14.77 -18.19 0.51
N LYS A 507 14.72 -18.53 -0.79
CA LYS A 507 15.76 -18.17 -1.78
C LYS A 507 16.03 -16.66 -1.79
N SER A 508 15.04 -15.85 -2.16
CA SER A 508 15.16 -14.38 -2.22
C SER A 508 15.39 -13.77 -0.84
N THR A 509 14.99 -14.44 0.24
CA THR A 509 15.30 -14.03 1.61
C THR A 509 16.81 -14.02 1.88
N VAL A 510 17.59 -14.93 1.28
CA VAL A 510 19.06 -14.92 1.39
C VAL A 510 19.64 -13.67 0.76
N ILE A 511 19.15 -13.26 -0.42
CA ILE A 511 19.58 -12.02 -1.08
C ILE A 511 19.21 -10.79 -0.25
N GLN A 512 17.97 -10.72 0.23
CA GLN A 512 17.51 -9.59 1.04
C GLN A 512 18.29 -9.44 2.36
N LEU A 513 18.78 -10.54 2.94
CA LEU A 513 19.68 -10.53 4.10
C LEU A 513 21.11 -10.08 3.72
N LEU A 514 21.59 -10.38 2.52
CA LEU A 514 22.89 -9.91 2.02
C LEU A 514 22.90 -8.43 1.69
N GLU A 515 21.81 -7.94 1.10
CA GLU A 515 21.55 -6.51 0.88
C GLU A 515 21.26 -5.77 2.19
N ARG A 516 21.10 -6.53 3.29
CA ARG A 516 20.83 -6.05 4.64
C ARG A 516 19.55 -5.21 4.72
N PHE A 517 18.52 -5.60 3.98
CA PHE A 517 17.16 -5.08 4.18
C PHE A 517 16.55 -5.55 5.49
N TYR A 518 17.04 -6.69 6.02
CA TYR A 518 16.69 -7.23 7.32
C TYR A 518 17.93 -7.72 8.06
N ASP A 519 17.86 -7.74 9.39
CA ASP A 519 18.85 -8.41 10.23
C ASP A 519 18.29 -9.77 10.69
N PRO A 520 19.14 -10.81 10.85
CA PRO A 520 18.72 -12.11 11.34
C PRO A 520 18.32 -12.08 12.82
N ILE A 521 17.39 -12.96 13.22
CA ILE A 521 16.95 -13.07 14.63
C ILE A 521 18.02 -13.77 15.48
N GLN A 522 18.65 -14.80 14.92
CA GLN A 522 19.78 -15.51 15.53
C GLN A 522 20.78 -15.91 14.43
N GLY A 523 22.02 -16.19 14.83
CA GLY A 523 23.13 -16.46 13.91
C GLY A 523 23.80 -15.18 13.42
N ARG A 524 24.76 -15.31 12.50
CA ARG A 524 25.53 -14.17 11.97
C ARG A 524 25.80 -14.33 10.48
N ILE A 525 25.95 -13.18 9.82
CA ILE A 525 26.43 -13.10 8.44
C ILE A 525 27.83 -12.49 8.49
N GLY A 526 28.82 -13.24 8.03
CA GLY A 526 30.22 -12.87 8.00
C GLY A 526 30.68 -12.49 6.59
N TYR A 527 31.58 -11.50 6.52
CA TYR A 527 32.21 -11.07 5.27
C TYR A 527 33.74 -11.22 5.41
N GLU A 528 34.39 -11.77 4.39
CA GLU A 528 35.85 -11.97 4.42
C GLU A 528 36.62 -10.68 4.11
N THR A 529 37.58 -10.36 4.97
CA THR A 529 38.58 -9.31 4.78
C THR A 529 39.97 -9.92 4.77
N ARG A 530 40.99 -9.17 4.33
CA ARG A 530 42.41 -9.60 4.38
C ARG A 530 42.91 -10.02 5.78
N VAL A 531 42.21 -9.66 6.85
CA VAL A 531 42.56 -9.95 8.25
C VAL A 531 41.74 -11.14 8.80
N GLY A 532 40.91 -11.78 7.97
CA GLY A 532 40.02 -12.89 8.33
C GLY A 532 38.53 -12.55 8.19
N MET A 533 37.67 -13.50 8.56
CA MET A 533 36.21 -13.32 8.55
C MET A 533 35.75 -12.47 9.73
N LYS A 534 34.98 -11.41 9.44
CA LYS A 534 34.35 -10.55 10.45
C LYS A 534 32.85 -10.77 10.45
N GLY A 535 32.29 -11.09 11.61
CA GLY A 535 30.84 -11.14 11.83
C GLY A 535 30.26 -9.74 12.02
N SER A 536 29.05 -9.51 11.54
CA SER A 536 28.33 -8.24 11.65
C SER A 536 27.76 -7.96 13.06
N HIS A 537 28.63 -7.76 14.05
CA HIS A 537 28.28 -6.95 15.23
C HIS A 537 29.13 -5.68 15.21
N LEU A 538 28.60 -4.64 14.57
CA LEU A 538 29.24 -3.34 14.49
C LEU A 538 28.42 -2.38 15.32
N SER A 539 28.87 -2.16 16.56
CA SER A 539 28.34 -1.19 17.51
C SER A 539 28.45 0.24 16.96
N GLY A 540 27.49 1.06 17.38
CA GLY A 540 27.44 2.50 17.10
C GLY A 540 28.73 3.22 17.47
N GLY A 541 29.14 4.15 16.62
CA GLY A 541 30.39 4.89 16.74
C GLY A 541 31.09 5.08 15.40
N GLU A 542 30.81 6.22 14.77
CA GLU A 542 31.72 7.05 13.96
C GLU A 542 31.98 6.60 12.51
N LYS A 543 31.35 7.28 11.55
CA LYS A 543 31.47 7.05 10.09
C LYS A 543 31.11 8.35 9.31
N GLN A 544 31.58 8.40 8.06
CA GLN A 544 31.15 9.22 6.90
C GLN A 544 31.84 8.60 5.68
N ARG A 545 31.22 8.24 4.54
CA ARG A 545 30.20 8.90 3.70
C ARG A 545 29.48 7.90 2.76
N ILE A 546 28.19 8.17 2.52
CA ILE A 546 27.44 8.13 1.24
C ILE A 546 27.28 6.76 0.56
N ALA A 547 26.10 6.17 0.79
CA ALA A 547 25.58 4.94 0.20
C ALA A 547 24.95 5.09 -1.20
N ILE A 548 24.98 6.25 -1.87
CA ILE A 548 24.21 6.44 -3.12
C ILE A 548 24.98 7.27 -4.16
N ALA A 549 26.18 6.83 -4.56
CA ALA A 549 26.86 7.47 -5.71
C ALA A 549 27.70 6.55 -6.60
N ARG A 550 27.83 5.23 -6.33
CA ARG A 550 28.88 4.43 -7.00
C ARG A 550 28.55 3.01 -7.46
N ALA A 551 27.36 2.47 -7.24
CA ALA A 551 27.00 1.15 -7.76
C ALA A 551 26.95 1.10 -9.31
N LEU A 552 26.67 2.23 -9.96
CA LEU A 552 26.64 2.35 -11.42
C LEU A 552 27.99 2.71 -12.06
N LEU A 553 29.09 2.80 -11.28
CA LEU A 553 30.43 3.15 -11.79
C LEU A 553 31.57 2.27 -11.22
N HIS A 554 31.31 1.36 -10.27
CA HIS A 554 32.33 0.56 -9.59
C HIS A 554 32.05 -0.93 -9.78
N ARG A 555 32.92 -1.62 -10.52
CA ARG A 555 32.98 -3.08 -10.64
C ARG A 555 32.68 -3.78 -9.30
N PRO A 556 31.46 -4.32 -9.06
CA PRO A 556 31.11 -4.89 -7.77
C PRO A 556 31.81 -6.23 -7.56
N LYS A 557 32.25 -6.53 -6.33
CA LYS A 557 32.93 -7.80 -6.01
C LYS A 557 31.97 -8.97 -5.75
N VAL A 558 30.71 -8.68 -5.45
CA VAL A 558 29.63 -9.66 -5.33
C VAL A 558 28.50 -9.24 -6.27
N LEU A 559 28.05 -10.15 -7.12
CA LEU A 559 26.92 -9.98 -8.01
C LEU A 559 25.76 -10.85 -7.51
N LEU A 560 24.63 -10.22 -7.18
CA LEU A 560 23.41 -10.90 -6.77
C LEU A 560 22.46 -10.90 -7.96
N LEU A 561 21.98 -12.08 -8.35
CA LEU A 561 21.03 -12.27 -9.45
C LEU A 561 19.80 -12.97 -8.90
N ASP A 562 18.75 -12.21 -8.59
CA ASP A 562 17.46 -12.72 -8.13
C ASP A 562 16.51 -12.79 -9.33
N GLU A 563 16.21 -14.00 -9.82
CA GLU A 563 15.21 -14.24 -10.86
C GLU A 563 15.35 -13.34 -12.11
N ALA A 564 16.58 -13.02 -12.51
CA ALA A 564 16.87 -12.00 -13.53
C ALA A 564 16.28 -12.30 -14.93
N THR A 565 15.80 -13.52 -15.16
CA THR A 565 15.25 -13.99 -16.44
C THR A 565 13.77 -14.43 -16.35
N SER A 566 13.12 -14.29 -15.18
CA SER A 566 11.79 -14.86 -14.91
C SER A 566 10.63 -14.30 -15.74
N ALA A 567 10.83 -13.21 -16.46
CA ALA A 567 9.81 -12.53 -17.28
C ALA A 567 10.29 -12.18 -18.69
N MET A 568 11.36 -12.83 -19.19
CA MET A 568 11.92 -12.56 -20.51
C MET A 568 11.56 -13.67 -21.50
N ASP A 569 11.37 -13.29 -22.77
CA ASP A 569 11.31 -14.26 -23.85
C ASP A 569 12.71 -14.88 -24.08
N SER A 570 12.74 -16.08 -24.67
CA SER A 570 13.98 -16.87 -24.82
C SER A 570 15.10 -16.13 -25.56
N TYR A 571 14.75 -15.18 -26.44
CA TYR A 571 15.72 -14.34 -27.14
C TYR A 571 16.38 -13.31 -26.22
N ASN A 572 15.61 -12.58 -25.41
CA ASN A 572 16.17 -11.60 -24.49
C ASN A 572 16.87 -12.26 -23.30
N GLU A 573 16.40 -13.42 -22.84
CA GLU A 573 17.06 -14.22 -21.81
C GLU A 573 18.49 -14.60 -22.21
N GLN A 574 18.71 -15.10 -23.44
CA GLN A 574 20.05 -15.45 -23.93
C GLN A 574 20.99 -14.23 -24.04
N ILE A 575 20.45 -13.05 -24.40
CA ILE A 575 21.24 -11.82 -24.47
C ILE A 575 21.66 -11.38 -23.07
N VAL A 576 20.74 -11.42 -22.11
CA VAL A 576 21.00 -11.06 -20.72
C VAL A 576 21.96 -12.05 -20.07
N GLN A 577 21.79 -13.36 -20.29
CA GLN A 577 22.74 -14.39 -19.83
C GLN A 577 24.15 -14.15 -20.38
N LYS A 578 24.31 -13.90 -21.70
CA LYS A 578 25.62 -13.57 -22.29
C LYS A 578 26.22 -12.28 -21.71
N ALA A 579 25.39 -11.29 -21.40
CA ALA A 579 25.85 -10.06 -20.75
C ALA A 579 26.30 -10.33 -19.29
N LEU A 580 25.58 -11.18 -18.57
CA LEU A 580 25.92 -11.60 -17.21
C LEU A 580 27.21 -12.44 -17.17
N GLU A 581 27.40 -13.33 -18.13
CA GLU A 581 28.64 -14.10 -18.31
C GLU A 581 29.83 -13.19 -18.61
N ARG A 582 29.66 -12.22 -19.53
CA ARG A 582 30.69 -11.22 -19.85
C ARG A 582 31.07 -10.37 -18.64
N ALA A 583 30.07 -9.91 -17.90
CA ALA A 583 30.28 -9.13 -16.68
C ALA A 583 31.08 -9.92 -15.63
N GLN A 584 31.01 -11.25 -15.63
CA GLN A 584 31.79 -12.11 -14.75
C GLN A 584 33.19 -12.43 -15.30
N THR A 585 33.35 -12.60 -16.62
CA THR A 585 34.68 -12.82 -17.22
C THR A 585 35.59 -11.60 -17.11
N ASP A 586 35.01 -10.39 -17.09
CA ASP A 586 35.75 -9.13 -16.93
C ASP A 586 36.42 -8.98 -15.55
N ASP A 587 36.00 -9.74 -14.54
CA ASP A 587 36.59 -9.73 -13.20
C ASP A 587 36.53 -11.14 -12.55
N PRO A 588 37.58 -11.98 -12.69
CA PRO A 588 37.58 -13.34 -12.17
C PRO A 588 37.58 -13.41 -10.63
N THR A 589 37.73 -12.28 -9.94
CA THR A 589 37.59 -12.19 -8.47
C THR A 589 36.17 -11.92 -8.03
N ARG A 590 35.24 -11.69 -8.98
CA ARG A 590 33.83 -11.42 -8.71
C ARG A 590 33.10 -12.69 -8.31
N THR A 591 32.52 -12.65 -7.13
CA THR A 591 31.67 -13.72 -6.60
C THR A 591 30.25 -13.52 -7.14
N SER A 592 29.56 -14.58 -7.55
CA SER A 592 28.17 -14.47 -8.02
C SER A 592 27.25 -15.42 -7.26
N LEU A 593 26.12 -14.88 -6.80
CA LEU A 593 25.02 -15.63 -6.22
C LEU A 593 23.85 -15.57 -7.19
N ILE A 594 23.40 -16.73 -7.65
CA ILE A 594 22.34 -16.87 -8.65
C ILE A 594 21.17 -17.58 -7.99
N ILE A 595 19.99 -16.98 -8.05
CA ILE A 595 18.72 -17.64 -7.75
C ILE A 595 18.09 -17.99 -9.09
N ALA A 596 17.98 -19.30 -9.35
CA ALA A 596 17.34 -19.86 -10.52
C ALA A 596 16.17 -20.74 -10.08
N HIS A 597 15.12 -20.77 -10.92
CA HIS A 597 13.96 -21.66 -10.75
C HIS A 597 14.15 -23.00 -11.45
#